data_AF-A0A8T4R6Y8-F1
#
_entry.id   AF-A0A8T4R6Y8-F1
#
_cell.length_a   1.000
_cell.length_b   1.000
_cell.length_c   1.000
_cell.angle_alpha   90.00
_cell.angle_beta   90.00
_cell.angle_gamma   90.00
#
_symmetry.space_group_name_H-M   'P 1'
#
loop_
_entity.id
_entity.type
_entity.pdbx_description
1 polymer ?
#
loop_
_entity_poly.entity_id
_entity_poly.type
_entity_poly.pdbx_seq_one_letter_code
_entity_poly.pdbx_strand_id
1 'polypeptide(L)'
;MEKSIEKFIKDYEKILSEELGEGNLKKRLLIRLENIFIEKSKDDLLDNPFDYASLKGDSPSLVSRSSNCLKIAEIETYNDLAKNCYKYYTEHTWKEWEKDKNAYTHYLNSLRNLGKKGIKVIFSHLESIDFNFSKEYAKEVFEKNIK
;
A
#
# COMPACT_ATOMS: atom_id res chain seq x y z
N MET A 1 6.26 16.75 24.28
CA MET A 1 6.08 15.33 23.91
C MET A 1 7.26 14.83 23.08
N GLU A 2 7.63 15.49 21.99
CA GLU A 2 8.83 15.16 21.17
C GLU A 2 10.15 15.10 21.95
N LYS A 3 10.44 16.11 22.78
CA LYS A 3 11.68 16.15 23.60
C LYS A 3 11.81 14.98 24.58
N SER A 4 10.70 14.33 24.95
CA SER A 4 10.70 13.17 25.84
C SER A 4 11.04 11.88 25.09
N ILE A 5 10.65 11.80 23.82
CA ILE A 5 10.87 10.63 22.96
C ILE A 5 12.32 10.63 22.46
N GLU A 6 12.84 11.77 22.01
CA GLU A 6 14.25 11.88 21.60
C GLU A 6 15.23 11.55 22.72
N LYS A 7 14.91 11.97 23.95
CA LYS A 7 15.72 11.64 25.12
C LYS A 7 15.68 10.14 25.43
N PHE A 8 14.49 9.54 25.39
CA PHE A 8 14.31 8.11 25.59
C PHE A 8 15.08 7.28 24.54
N ILE A 9 15.04 7.69 23.26
CA ILE A 9 15.78 7.04 22.19
C ILE A 9 17.29 7.09 22.45
N LYS A 10 17.83 8.27 22.79
CA LYS A 10 19.27 8.44 23.06
C LYS A 10 19.74 7.65 24.27
N ASP A 11 18.95 7.62 25.34
CA ASP A 11 19.28 6.86 26.54
C ASP A 11 19.27 5.34 26.24
N TYR A 12 18.33 4.88 25.41
CA TYR A 12 18.24 3.48 25.00
C TYR A 12 19.35 3.04 24.03
N GLU A 13 19.73 3.90 23.07
CA GLU A 13 20.87 3.67 22.17
C GLU A 13 22.19 3.57 22.95
N LYS A 14 22.36 4.38 23.99
CA LYS A 14 23.54 4.36 24.86
C LYS A 14 23.64 3.04 25.64
N ILE A 15 22.56 2.63 26.31
CA ILE A 15 22.50 1.36 27.08
C ILE A 15 22.84 0.18 26.17
N LEU A 16 22.23 0.13 24.98
CA LEU A 16 22.45 -0.97 24.05
C LEU A 16 23.86 -0.97 23.43
N SER A 17 24.49 0.20 23.29
CA SER A 17 25.87 0.30 22.79
C SER A 17 26.88 -0.19 23.84
N GLU A 18 26.61 0.11 25.12
CA GLU A 18 27.42 -0.31 26.26
C GLU A 18 27.30 -1.82 26.54
N GLU A 19 26.11 -2.42 26.37
CA GLU A 19 25.89 -3.84 26.66
C GLU A 19 26.29 -4.80 25.52
N LEU A 20 26.23 -4.36 24.25
CA LEU A 20 26.26 -5.28 23.09
C LEU A 20 27.34 -4.99 22.05
N GLY A 21 28.03 -3.85 22.14
CA GLY A 21 29.00 -3.38 21.16
C GLY A 21 28.36 -2.78 19.90
N GLU A 22 28.88 -1.62 19.47
CA GLU A 22 28.28 -0.74 18.43
C GLU A 22 27.96 -1.45 17.10
N GLY A 23 28.77 -2.42 16.68
CA GLY A 23 28.60 -3.13 15.41
C GLY A 23 27.34 -4.01 15.33
N ASN A 24 26.86 -4.52 16.47
CA ASN A 24 25.70 -5.42 16.52
C ASN A 24 24.39 -4.65 16.71
N LEU A 25 24.46 -3.46 17.32
CA LEU A 25 23.30 -2.61 17.59
C LEU A 25 22.68 -2.06 16.30
N LYS A 26 23.50 -1.50 15.40
CA LYS A 26 23.01 -0.93 14.14
C LYS A 26 22.29 -1.97 13.28
N LYS A 27 22.85 -3.18 13.18
CA LYS A 27 22.25 -4.29 12.42
C LYS A 27 20.92 -4.74 13.02
N ARG A 28 20.84 -4.82 14.35
CA ARG A 28 19.59 -5.18 15.05
C ARG A 28 18.54 -4.09 14.99
N LEU A 29 18.92 -2.82 15.08
CA LEU A 29 18.00 -1.68 14.91
C LEU A 29 17.47 -1.63 13.48
N LEU A 30 18.30 -1.87 12.47
CA LEU A 30 17.85 -2.01 11.08
C LEU A 30 16.86 -3.15 10.93
N ILE A 31 17.16 -4.35 11.44
CA ILE A 31 16.23 -5.50 11.41
C ILE A 31 14.94 -5.20 12.20
N ARG A 32 15.02 -4.50 13.34
CA ARG A 32 13.84 -4.15 14.16
C ARG A 32 13.00 -3.07 13.48
N LEU A 33 13.62 -2.09 12.83
CA LEU A 33 12.94 -1.08 12.02
C LEU A 33 12.30 -1.73 10.79
N GLU A 34 13.02 -2.59 10.06
CA GLU A 34 12.47 -3.39 8.97
C GLU A 34 11.27 -4.20 9.45
N ASN A 35 11.38 -4.90 10.59
CA ASN A 35 10.26 -5.64 11.17
C ASN A 35 9.11 -4.73 11.61
N ILE A 36 9.37 -3.54 12.16
CA ILE A 36 8.31 -2.58 12.53
C ILE A 36 7.65 -1.98 11.29
N PHE A 37 8.40 -1.73 10.21
CA PHE A 37 7.85 -1.31 8.92
C PHE A 37 7.02 -2.44 8.29
N ILE A 38 7.44 -3.70 8.42
CA ILE A 38 6.70 -4.90 7.97
C ILE A 38 5.48 -5.18 8.88
N GLU A 39 5.58 -4.96 10.20
CA GLU A 39 4.46 -5.15 11.14
C GLU A 39 3.45 -4.00 11.09
N LYS A 40 3.89 -2.76 10.83
CA LYS A 40 2.98 -1.66 10.45
C LYS A 40 2.34 -1.90 9.08
N SER A 41 2.98 -2.66 8.19
CA SER A 41 2.40 -3.04 6.90
C SER A 41 1.49 -4.26 6.97
N LYS A 42 1.21 -4.83 8.15
CA LYS A 42 -0.05 -5.54 8.37
C LYS A 42 -1.15 -4.48 8.54
N ASP A 43 -1.40 -3.76 7.46
CA ASP A 43 -2.50 -2.82 7.38
C ASP A 43 -3.79 -3.62 7.52
N ASP A 44 -4.49 -3.47 8.66
CA ASP A 44 -5.88 -3.94 8.84
C ASP A 44 -6.80 -3.49 7.69
N LEU A 45 -6.38 -2.45 6.95
CA LEU A 45 -7.02 -1.92 5.76
C LEU A 45 -7.10 -2.90 4.59
N LEU A 46 -6.13 -3.81 4.44
CA LEU A 46 -6.04 -4.66 3.24
C LEU A 46 -7.14 -5.73 3.21
N ASP A 47 -7.51 -6.25 4.38
CA ASP A 47 -8.61 -7.22 4.55
C ASP A 47 -9.99 -6.54 4.60
N ASN A 48 -10.05 -5.20 4.69
CA ASN A 48 -11.31 -4.48 4.72
C ASN A 48 -11.96 -4.39 3.33
N PRO A 49 -13.31 -4.34 3.27
CA PRO A 49 -14.03 -3.98 2.06
C PRO A 49 -13.54 -2.64 1.50
N PHE A 50 -13.49 -2.53 0.18
CA PHE A 50 -13.17 -1.28 -0.49
C PHE A 50 -14.23 -0.22 -0.14
N ASP A 51 -13.81 0.93 0.40
CA ASP A 51 -14.73 1.98 0.82
C ASP A 51 -15.21 2.82 -0.36
N TYR A 52 -16.20 2.27 -1.06
CA TYR A 52 -16.87 2.94 -2.17
C TYR A 52 -17.58 4.24 -1.78
N ALA A 53 -18.01 4.37 -0.52
CA ALA A 53 -18.76 5.54 -0.05
C ALA A 53 -17.84 6.76 0.12
N SER A 54 -16.55 6.53 0.36
CA SER A 54 -15.54 7.59 0.48
C SER A 54 -15.05 8.16 -0.85
N LEU A 55 -15.47 7.59 -2.00
CA LEU A 55 -15.13 8.14 -3.31
C LEU A 55 -15.78 9.53 -3.51
N LYS A 56 -14.95 10.55 -3.74
CA LYS A 56 -15.38 11.95 -3.95
C LYS A 56 -14.90 12.46 -5.30
N GLY A 57 -15.75 13.24 -5.98
CA GLY A 57 -15.44 13.87 -7.26
C GLY A 57 -16.40 14.99 -7.60
N ASP A 58 -16.08 15.74 -8.66
CA ASP A 58 -16.80 16.95 -9.08
C ASP A 58 -18.29 16.70 -9.42
N SER A 59 -18.69 15.46 -9.70
CA SER A 59 -20.09 15.10 -9.93
C SER A 59 -20.44 13.71 -9.41
N PRO A 60 -21.69 13.49 -8.93
CA PRO A 60 -22.16 12.18 -8.48
C PRO A 60 -22.12 11.11 -9.57
N SER A 61 -22.38 11.49 -10.83
CA SER A 61 -22.34 10.56 -11.97
C SER A 61 -20.93 10.07 -12.28
N LEU A 62 -19.91 10.90 -12.09
CA LEU A 62 -18.51 10.51 -12.22
C LEU A 62 -18.11 9.52 -11.13
N VAL A 63 -18.50 9.80 -9.88
CA VAL A 63 -18.25 8.92 -8.73
C VAL A 63 -18.91 7.56 -8.94
N SER A 64 -20.19 7.55 -9.31
CA SER A 64 -20.95 6.33 -9.62
C SER A 64 -20.31 5.52 -10.75
N ARG A 65 -19.89 6.15 -11.85
CA ARG A 65 -19.18 5.47 -12.94
C ARG A 65 -17.86 4.86 -12.47
N SER A 66 -17.09 5.59 -11.67
CA SER A 66 -15.79 5.12 -11.17
C SER A 66 -15.97 3.92 -10.23
N SER A 67 -16.96 3.97 -9.34
CA SER A 67 -17.34 2.82 -8.50
C SER A 67 -17.76 1.62 -9.35
N ASN A 68 -18.58 1.81 -10.39
CA ASN A 68 -19.02 0.73 -11.25
C ASN A 68 -17.85 0.08 -12.01
N CYS A 69 -16.88 0.87 -12.48
CA CYS A 69 -15.65 0.33 -13.09
C CYS A 69 -14.88 -0.58 -12.13
N LEU A 70 -14.74 -0.19 -10.86
CA LEU A 70 -14.06 -1.01 -9.84
C LEU A 70 -14.85 -2.29 -9.51
N LYS A 71 -16.18 -2.21 -9.43
CA LYS A 71 -17.05 -3.38 -9.22
C LYS A 71 -16.97 -4.37 -10.38
N ILE A 72 -16.95 -3.89 -11.62
CA ILE A 72 -16.78 -4.74 -12.82
C ILE A 72 -15.40 -5.40 -12.83
N ALA A 73 -14.39 -4.72 -12.28
CA ALA A 73 -13.06 -5.28 -12.08
C ALA A 73 -12.95 -6.20 -10.85
N GLU A 74 -14.08 -6.51 -10.20
CA GLU A 74 -14.18 -7.42 -9.04
C GLU A 74 -13.28 -7.00 -7.87
N ILE A 75 -13.18 -5.69 -7.63
CA ILE A 75 -12.42 -5.14 -6.49
C ILE A 75 -13.36 -5.02 -5.28
N GLU A 76 -13.52 -6.07 -4.50
CA GLU A 76 -14.37 -6.03 -3.31
C GLU A 76 -13.62 -5.54 -2.07
N THR A 77 -12.32 -5.83 -2.00
CA THR A 77 -11.41 -5.46 -0.93
C THR A 77 -10.19 -4.69 -1.45
N TYR A 78 -9.45 -4.06 -0.54
CA TYR A 78 -8.15 -3.47 -0.91
C TYR A 78 -7.12 -4.55 -1.30
N ASN A 79 -7.24 -5.76 -0.75
CA ASN A 79 -6.51 -6.94 -1.19
C ASN A 79 -6.77 -7.30 -2.65
N ASP A 80 -8.01 -7.20 -3.12
CA ASP A 80 -8.32 -7.46 -4.53
C ASP A 80 -7.62 -6.46 -5.45
N LEU A 81 -7.49 -5.20 -5.02
CA LEU A 81 -6.73 -4.22 -5.76
C LEU A 81 -5.24 -4.62 -5.84
N ALA A 82 -4.61 -4.98 -4.72
CA ALA A 82 -3.22 -5.44 -4.71
C ALA A 82 -3.00 -6.69 -5.59
N LYS A 83 -3.87 -7.69 -5.44
CA LYS A 83 -3.90 -8.93 -6.23
C LYS A 83 -3.95 -8.64 -7.73
N ASN A 84 -4.89 -7.80 -8.14
CA ASN A 84 -5.09 -7.47 -9.55
C ASN A 84 -3.94 -6.64 -10.12
N CYS A 85 -3.30 -5.78 -9.32
CA CYS A 85 -2.09 -5.07 -9.72
C CYS A 85 -0.95 -6.03 -10.01
N TYR A 86 -0.73 -7.03 -9.14
CA TYR A 86 0.30 -8.05 -9.36
C TYR A 86 0.01 -8.92 -10.58
N LYS A 87 -1.24 -9.37 -10.74
CA LYS A 87 -1.67 -10.10 -11.95
C LYS A 87 -1.36 -9.30 -13.21
N TYR A 88 -1.80 -8.04 -13.26
CA TYR A 88 -1.55 -7.14 -14.40
C TYR A 88 -0.05 -7.00 -14.69
N TYR A 89 0.77 -6.79 -13.65
CA TYR A 89 2.22 -6.73 -13.76
C TYR A 89 2.82 -7.97 -14.42
N THR A 90 2.40 -9.17 -13.99
CA THR A 90 2.90 -10.43 -14.55
C THR A 90 2.46 -10.69 -15.99
N GLU A 91 1.23 -10.29 -16.35
CA GLU A 91 0.64 -10.57 -17.67
C GLU A 91 1.11 -9.57 -18.74
N HIS A 92 1.37 -8.31 -18.38
CA HIS A 92 1.56 -7.22 -19.36
C HIS A 92 3.03 -6.80 -19.56
N THR A 93 4.00 -7.63 -19.19
CA THR A 93 5.44 -7.31 -19.33
C THR A 93 5.82 -5.94 -18.75
N TRP A 94 5.10 -5.49 -17.71
CA TRP A 94 5.45 -4.26 -17.02
C TRP A 94 6.76 -4.53 -16.28
N LYS A 95 7.88 -4.01 -16.79
CA LYS A 95 9.21 -4.38 -16.27
C LYS A 95 9.57 -3.67 -14.97
N GLU A 96 8.78 -2.69 -14.53
CA GLU A 96 9.28 -1.64 -13.63
C GLU A 96 8.22 -1.27 -12.56
N TRP A 97 7.86 -2.25 -11.73
CA TRP A 97 7.00 -2.06 -10.54
C TRP A 97 7.48 -0.91 -9.64
N GLU A 98 8.80 -0.73 -9.56
CA GLU A 98 9.45 0.22 -8.64
C GLU A 98 9.55 1.66 -9.17
N LYS A 99 9.14 1.94 -10.43
CA LYS A 99 9.26 3.29 -10.99
C LYS A 99 8.10 4.21 -10.66
N ASP A 100 6.96 3.65 -10.26
CA ASP A 100 5.78 4.43 -9.97
C ASP A 100 5.68 4.77 -8.48
N LYS A 101 5.22 5.99 -8.19
CA LYS A 101 4.94 6.43 -6.83
C LYS A 101 3.97 5.48 -6.12
N ASN A 102 2.99 4.97 -6.86
CA ASN A 102 1.95 4.08 -6.36
C ASN A 102 1.82 2.84 -7.27
N ALA A 103 1.90 1.64 -6.69
CA ALA A 103 1.87 0.36 -7.41
C ALA A 103 0.57 0.12 -8.22
N TYR A 104 -0.55 0.72 -7.82
CA TYR A 104 -1.85 0.58 -8.47
C TYR A 104 -2.05 1.46 -9.71
N THR A 105 -1.08 2.31 -10.05
CA THR A 105 -1.23 3.32 -11.10
C THR A 105 -1.49 2.70 -12.46
N HIS A 106 -0.65 1.76 -12.91
CA HIS A 106 -0.78 1.16 -14.24
C HIS A 106 -2.03 0.31 -14.37
N TYR A 107 -2.32 -0.49 -13.34
CA TYR A 107 -3.52 -1.32 -13.35
C TYR A 107 -4.79 -0.47 -13.44
N LEU A 108 -4.94 0.59 -12.64
CA LEU A 108 -6.11 1.47 -12.72
C LEU A 108 -6.21 2.21 -14.06
N ASN A 109 -5.09 2.59 -14.67
CA ASN A 109 -5.09 3.16 -16.03
C ASN A 109 -5.49 2.14 -17.11
N SER A 110 -5.36 0.85 -16.85
CA SER A 110 -5.73 -0.21 -17.79
C SER A 110 -7.22 -0.57 -17.75
N LEU A 111 -7.95 -0.16 -16.70
CA LEU A 111 -9.36 -0.50 -16.55
C LEU A 111 -10.24 0.09 -17.65
N ARG A 112 -10.98 -0.77 -18.33
CA ARG A 112 -11.89 -0.39 -19.41
C ARG A 112 -12.96 0.58 -18.89
N ASN A 113 -13.27 1.60 -19.68
CA ASN A 113 -14.27 2.65 -19.40
C ASN A 113 -13.94 3.57 -18.19
N LEU A 114 -12.76 3.43 -17.59
CA LEU A 114 -12.30 4.32 -16.53
C LEU A 114 -11.44 5.44 -17.14
N GLY A 115 -12.03 6.62 -17.34
CA GLY A 115 -11.33 7.78 -17.88
C GLY A 115 -10.44 8.48 -16.83
N LYS A 116 -9.52 9.34 -17.28
CA LYS A 116 -8.56 10.09 -16.41
C LYS A 116 -9.21 10.77 -15.20
N LYS A 117 -10.41 11.32 -15.34
CA LYS A 117 -11.15 11.95 -14.22
C LYS A 117 -11.63 10.93 -13.19
N GLY A 118 -12.07 9.74 -13.62
CA GLY A 118 -12.47 8.67 -12.71
C GLY A 118 -11.27 8.05 -12.00
N ILE A 119 -10.14 7.90 -12.70
CA ILE A 119 -8.87 7.49 -12.07
C ILE A 119 -8.47 8.46 -10.97
N LYS A 120 -8.58 9.78 -11.20
CA LYS A 120 -8.31 10.79 -10.17
C LYS A 120 -9.20 10.64 -8.94
N VAL A 121 -10.49 10.35 -9.10
CA VAL A 121 -11.41 10.09 -7.98
C VAL A 121 -10.90 8.95 -7.10
N ILE A 122 -10.45 7.86 -7.73
CA ILE A 122 -9.93 6.69 -7.02
C ILE A 122 -8.59 7.01 -6.36
N PHE A 123 -7.69 7.70 -7.07
CA PHE A 123 -6.38 8.08 -6.52
C PHE A 123 -6.54 9.00 -5.31
N SER A 124 -7.42 10.00 -5.38
CA SER A 124 -7.66 10.90 -4.25
C SER A 124 -8.15 10.16 -3.02
N HIS A 125 -8.97 9.12 -3.19
CA HIS A 125 -9.38 8.25 -2.08
C HIS A 125 -8.19 7.47 -1.52
N LEU A 126 -7.46 6.73 -2.37
CA LEU A 126 -6.33 5.91 -1.95
C LEU A 126 -5.21 6.74 -1.29
N GLU A 127 -4.91 7.92 -1.80
CA GLU A 127 -3.95 8.86 -1.20
C GLU A 127 -4.45 9.42 0.14
N SER A 128 -5.77 9.62 0.31
CA SER A 128 -6.34 10.16 1.56
C SER A 128 -6.26 9.19 2.75
N ILE A 129 -6.18 7.89 2.47
CA ILE A 129 -6.02 6.83 3.46
C ILE A 129 -4.57 6.30 3.53
N ASP A 130 -3.64 7.00 2.86
CA ASP A 130 -2.22 6.60 2.73
C ASP A 130 -2.04 5.14 2.25
N PHE A 131 -2.92 4.69 1.37
CA PHE A 131 -2.94 3.31 0.90
C PHE A 131 -1.74 3.01 0.02
N ASN A 132 -0.94 2.02 0.43
CA ASN A 132 0.16 1.51 -0.36
C ASN A 132 0.41 0.03 -0.05
N PHE A 133 1.14 -0.66 -0.92
CA PHE A 133 1.52 -2.06 -0.71
C PHE A 133 2.81 -2.40 -1.48
N SER A 134 3.58 -3.34 -0.94
CA SER A 134 4.81 -3.82 -1.59
C SER A 134 4.50 -4.82 -2.71
N LYS A 135 5.49 -5.04 -3.57
CA LYS A 135 5.43 -6.07 -4.61
C LYS A 135 5.29 -7.47 -4.01
N GLU A 136 6.07 -7.74 -2.96
CA GLU A 136 6.12 -9.01 -2.24
C GLU A 136 4.76 -9.32 -1.63
N TYR A 137 4.10 -8.31 -1.05
CA TYR A 137 2.75 -8.45 -0.51
C TYR A 137 1.74 -8.78 -1.61
N ALA A 138 1.73 -7.99 -2.69
CA ALA A 138 0.80 -8.20 -3.80
C ALA A 138 0.97 -9.59 -4.45
N LYS A 139 2.22 -10.07 -4.54
CA LYS A 139 2.57 -11.44 -4.94
C LYS A 139 1.98 -12.47 -3.98
N GLU A 140 2.19 -12.30 -2.68
CA GLU A 140 1.70 -13.23 -1.65
C GLU A 140 0.17 -13.35 -1.69
N VAL A 141 -0.55 -12.22 -1.80
CA VAL A 141 -2.01 -12.21 -1.93
C VAL A 141 -2.45 -12.91 -3.22
N PHE A 142 -1.77 -12.67 -4.34
CA PHE A 142 -2.07 -13.35 -5.60
C PHE A 142 -1.88 -14.86 -5.51
N GLU A 143 -0.74 -15.33 -5.00
CA GLU A 143 -0.42 -16.75 -4.87
C GLU A 143 -1.36 -17.48 -3.92
N LYS A 144 -1.79 -16.84 -2.82
CA LYS A 144 -2.78 -17.40 -1.88
C LYS A 144 -4.17 -17.60 -2.51
N ASN A 145 -4.51 -16.82 -3.53
CA ASN A 145 -5.81 -16.81 -4.19
C ASN A 145 -5.87 -17.61 -5.51
N ILE A 146 -4.74 -18.16 -5.96
CA ILE A 146 -4.71 -19.15 -7.06
C ILE A 146 -5.01 -20.52 -6.44
N LYS A 147 -6.28 -20.94 -6.47
CA LYS A 147 -6.71 -22.32 -6.20
C LYS A 147 -7.24 -22.97 -7.46
#